data_AF-A0A9Q1QP41-F1
#
_entry.id   AF-A0A9Q1QP41-F1
#
_cell.length_a   1.000
_cell.length_b   1.000
_cell.length_c   1.000
_cell.angle_alpha   90.00
_cell.angle_beta   90.00
_cell.angle_gamma   90.00
#
_symmetry.space_group_name_H-M   'P 1'
#
loop_
_entity.id
_entity.type
_entity.pdbx_description
1 polymer ?
#
loop_
_entity_poly.entity_id
_entity_poly.type
_entity_poly.pdbx_seq_one_letter_code
_entity_poly.pdbx_strand_id
1 'polypeptide(L)'
;MGGLTCAFYGRQKPGGIIALLDEACMFPRSTHETFAEKLYQTFNNHKRFSKPKLSRTDFTICHYAGEVTYQTEFFLDKNKDYVVPEHQELLSASKCAFVASLFPPLPEDSSKSAKFSSIGTRFKQQLQSLLETLNATEPHYIRCIKPNNLLKPAIFENSNVLQQLRCGGVLEAIRISCAGFPTRKPFSEFIDRCRVLAPEVTNGSCDEATACRKILEKVKLQGYQIGKTKVFLRAGQMAEIDAIRNEVLGRSATIIQRKFKTYSSHKWFIGLQAAATQIQAYCRGAVINALSWCRQYLARQNYKRKIKAAIATQCAIRKELAKRELTNLRKAAKETGALQEAKGKLEKQVEELTLHLEMEKRKRADIEEMKTQENAKLQQALQELRALLEKEHGAAASKVTGEVLAAQGAPAIDNELINRLTAENERLKADLEETKKQENAKIQLALQEMQKKFQESANERGESVGPLVLEIPIVKEVPVVKEVEVTAQELIDKLTAENDQLKVTCLVAAIVRSSA
;
A
#
# COMPACT_ATOMS: atom_id res chain seq x y z
N MET A 1 0.13 74.36 15.43
CA MET A 1 1.39 75.04 15.04
C MET A 1 1.22 76.50 14.58
N GLY A 2 0.05 76.96 14.11
CA GLY A 2 -0.11 78.27 13.45
C GLY A 2 0.22 79.56 14.22
N GLY A 3 0.57 79.51 15.51
CA GLY A 3 0.88 80.71 16.30
C GLY A 3 2.27 81.33 16.07
N LEU A 4 3.20 80.60 15.42
CA LEU A 4 4.59 81.06 15.21
C LEU A 4 4.91 81.47 13.78
N THR A 5 4.27 80.84 12.80
CA THR A 5 4.39 81.21 11.39
C THR A 5 3.93 82.65 11.11
N CYS A 6 3.06 83.22 11.95
CA CYS A 6 2.61 84.61 11.80
C CYS A 6 3.74 85.63 12.02
N ALA A 7 4.60 85.47 13.03
CA ALA A 7 5.64 86.46 13.36
C ALA A 7 6.83 86.43 12.40
N PHE A 8 7.39 85.24 12.13
CA PHE A 8 8.56 85.11 11.24
C PHE A 8 8.20 85.20 9.75
N TYR A 9 7.08 84.62 9.34
CA TYR A 9 6.74 84.39 7.92
C TYR A 9 5.45 85.08 7.45
N GLY A 10 4.83 85.91 8.30
CA GLY A 10 3.48 86.47 8.15
C GLY A 10 3.10 86.92 6.73
N ARG A 11 1.91 86.48 6.28
CA ARG A 11 1.32 86.84 4.98
C ARG A 11 0.46 88.10 5.02
N GLN A 12 0.21 88.68 6.20
CA GLN A 12 -0.53 89.94 6.38
C GLN A 12 0.45 91.06 6.78
N LYS A 13 0.03 92.33 6.58
CA LYS A 13 0.79 93.51 7.02
C LYS A 13 0.59 93.78 8.52
N PRO A 14 1.60 94.33 9.24
CA PRO A 14 2.97 94.57 8.76
C PRO A 14 3.72 93.25 8.53
N GLY A 15 4.63 93.25 7.55
CA GLY A 15 5.27 92.02 7.07
C GLY A 15 6.12 91.32 8.15
N GLY A 16 6.16 89.99 8.10
CA GLY A 16 6.97 89.19 9.04
C GLY A 16 8.46 89.51 8.98
N ILE A 17 9.20 89.15 10.03
CA ILE A 17 10.61 89.55 10.26
C ILE A 17 11.52 89.35 9.04
N ILE A 18 11.37 88.24 8.31
CA ILE A 18 12.19 87.96 7.10
C ILE A 18 11.90 88.97 5.98
N ALA A 19 10.65 89.42 5.81
CA ALA A 19 10.32 90.41 4.78
C ALA A 19 10.93 91.79 5.10
N LEU A 20 10.99 92.16 6.39
CA LEU A 20 11.67 93.39 6.82
C LEU A 20 13.19 93.29 6.69
N LEU A 21 13.75 92.09 6.85
CA LEU A 21 15.17 91.82 6.64
C LEU A 21 15.52 91.90 5.14
N ASP A 22 14.71 91.29 4.27
CA ASP A 22 14.85 91.35 2.82
C ASP A 22 14.75 92.81 2.32
N GLU A 23 13.77 93.56 2.82
CA GLU A 23 13.61 94.99 2.53
C GLU A 23 14.84 95.81 2.99
N ALA A 24 15.33 95.56 4.21
CA ALA A 24 16.52 96.24 4.72
C ALA A 24 17.78 95.90 3.91
N CYS A 25 17.92 94.66 3.41
CA CYS A 25 19.06 94.24 2.58
C CYS A 25 19.12 94.97 1.22
N MET A 26 17.99 95.43 0.68
CA MET A 26 17.94 96.19 -0.57
C MET A 26 18.35 97.67 -0.44
N PHE A 27 18.42 98.21 0.78
CA PHE A 27 18.78 99.62 1.02
C PHE A 27 20.29 99.77 1.35
N PRO A 28 21.10 100.48 0.54
CA PRO A 28 22.57 100.53 0.70
C PRO A 28 23.10 101.14 2.02
N ARG A 29 22.24 101.82 2.80
CA ARG A 29 22.60 102.43 4.09
C ARG A 29 22.01 101.69 5.31
N SER A 30 21.33 100.55 5.11
CA SER A 30 20.84 99.76 6.23
C SER A 30 21.98 99.12 7.00
N THR A 31 21.99 99.33 8.30
CA THR A 31 22.84 98.62 9.25
C THR A 31 21.98 97.72 10.16
N HIS A 32 22.60 96.79 10.87
CA HIS A 32 21.89 95.85 11.74
C HIS A 32 21.13 96.56 12.89
N GLU A 33 21.64 97.71 13.35
CA GLU A 33 20.99 98.60 14.31
C GLU A 33 19.70 99.21 13.72
N THR A 34 19.76 99.77 12.50
CA THR A 34 18.57 100.33 11.84
C THR A 34 17.49 99.26 11.57
N PHE A 35 17.91 98.02 11.28
CA PHE A 35 17.00 96.88 11.18
C PHE A 35 16.36 96.54 12.54
N ALA A 36 17.15 96.50 13.63
CA ALA A 36 16.63 96.28 14.98
C ALA A 36 15.61 97.35 15.40
N GLU A 37 15.89 98.63 15.13
CA GLU A 37 14.97 99.73 15.37
C GLU A 37 13.66 99.57 14.60
N LYS A 38 13.73 99.20 13.31
CA LYS A 38 12.55 98.90 12.49
C LYS A 38 11.73 97.73 13.05
N LEU A 39 12.38 96.68 13.59
CA LEU A 39 11.69 95.58 14.27
C LEU A 39 10.98 96.05 15.54
N TYR A 40 11.64 96.86 16.39
CA TYR A 40 11.01 97.39 17.61
C TYR A 40 9.80 98.28 17.28
N GLN A 41 9.92 99.15 16.28
CA GLN A 41 8.81 100.01 15.82
C GLN A 41 7.63 99.18 15.27
N THR A 42 7.91 98.10 14.54
CA THR A 42 6.89 97.28 13.88
C THR A 42 6.18 96.30 14.83
N PHE A 43 6.88 95.78 15.84
CA PHE A 43 6.39 94.69 16.69
C PHE A 43 6.24 95.03 18.18
N ASN A 44 6.34 96.30 18.58
CA ASN A 44 6.18 96.77 19.97
C ASN A 44 4.99 96.16 20.74
N ASN A 45 3.82 96.05 20.08
CA ASN A 45 2.57 95.57 20.66
C ASN A 45 2.34 94.06 20.48
N HIS A 46 3.28 93.34 19.86
CA HIS A 46 3.09 91.94 19.51
C HIS A 46 3.48 91.00 20.66
N LYS A 47 2.49 90.29 21.24
CA LYS A 47 2.58 89.41 22.45
C LYS A 47 3.62 88.26 22.41
N ARG A 48 4.44 88.15 21.37
CA ARG A 48 5.50 87.15 21.19
C ARG A 48 6.86 87.75 20.81
N PHE A 49 6.99 89.07 20.87
CA PHE A 49 8.21 89.82 20.57
C PHE A 49 8.50 90.77 21.73
N SER A 50 9.77 90.91 22.13
CA SER A 50 10.19 91.79 23.21
C SER A 50 11.60 92.35 22.98
N LYS A 51 11.85 93.57 23.47
CA LYS A 51 13.20 94.16 23.47
C LYS A 51 13.95 93.72 24.74
N PRO A 52 15.15 93.10 24.64
CA PRO A 52 15.97 92.78 25.80
C PRO A 52 16.45 94.07 26.49
N LYS A 53 16.56 94.04 27.82
CA LYS A 53 16.86 95.24 28.64
C LYS A 53 18.30 95.76 28.50
N LEU A 54 19.24 94.87 28.18
CA LEU A 54 20.69 95.15 28.22
C LEU A 54 21.28 95.44 26.83
N SER A 55 20.60 95.05 25.75
CA SER A 55 21.08 95.23 24.38
C SER A 55 20.23 96.25 23.62
N ARG A 56 20.89 97.06 22.81
CA ARG A 56 20.24 98.07 21.95
C ARG A 56 19.80 97.51 20.60
N THR A 57 20.42 96.42 20.16
CA THR A 57 20.38 95.83 18.82
C THR A 57 19.65 94.49 18.74
N ASP A 58 19.61 93.75 19.84
CA ASP A 58 19.11 92.37 19.83
C ASP A 58 17.59 92.33 20.05
N PHE A 59 16.91 91.27 19.60
CA PHE A 59 15.47 91.12 19.81
C PHE A 59 15.14 89.75 20.38
N THR A 60 14.11 89.66 21.22
CA THR A 60 13.68 88.41 21.85
C THR A 60 12.32 87.97 21.30
N ILE A 61 12.18 86.67 21.04
CA ILE A 61 10.93 86.06 20.58
C ILE A 61 10.52 84.95 21.53
N CYS A 62 9.24 84.97 21.92
CA CYS A 62 8.66 83.99 22.82
C CYS A 62 8.19 82.75 22.02
N HIS A 63 9.12 81.85 21.67
CA HIS A 63 8.79 80.62 20.95
C HIS A 63 7.91 79.67 21.78
N TYR A 64 7.47 78.57 21.16
CA TYR A 64 6.73 77.51 21.85
C TYR A 64 7.60 76.80 22.90
N ALA A 65 8.93 76.85 22.74
CA ALA A 65 9.91 76.18 23.58
C ALA A 65 10.43 77.04 24.74
N GLY A 66 10.13 78.34 24.75
CA GLY A 66 10.74 79.34 25.62
C GLY A 66 11.08 80.62 24.86
N GLU A 67 11.68 81.58 25.55
CA GLU A 67 12.16 82.82 24.92
C GLU A 67 13.56 82.64 24.33
N VAL A 68 13.80 83.22 23.15
CA VAL A 68 15.08 83.18 22.45
C VAL A 68 15.46 84.60 22.05
N THR A 69 16.61 85.07 22.51
CA THR A 69 17.20 86.34 22.09
C THR A 69 18.10 86.12 20.87
N TYR A 70 17.87 86.91 19.83
CA TYR A 70 18.61 86.90 18.57
C TYR A 70 19.49 88.15 18.49
N GLN A 71 20.79 87.93 18.33
CA GLN A 71 21.75 89.00 18.03
C GLN A 71 21.62 89.40 16.56
N THR A 72 21.42 90.67 16.27
CA THR A 72 21.22 91.16 14.88
C THR A 72 22.52 91.31 14.09
N GLU A 73 23.67 91.15 14.73
CA GLU A 73 25.00 91.27 14.11
C GLU A 73 25.15 90.35 12.89
N PHE A 74 25.58 90.95 11.77
CA PHE A 74 25.69 90.31 10.44
C PHE A 74 24.38 89.71 9.87
N PHE A 75 23.18 90.00 10.40
CA PHE A 75 21.92 89.48 9.84
C PHE A 75 21.69 89.88 8.38
N LEU A 76 22.02 91.13 8.03
CA LEU A 76 21.89 91.63 6.66
C LEU A 76 22.84 90.88 5.72
N ASP A 77 24.09 90.73 6.11
CA ASP A 77 25.14 90.17 5.26
C ASP A 77 25.02 88.64 5.12
N LYS A 78 24.50 87.97 6.15
CA LYS A 78 24.10 86.54 6.09
C LYS A 78 22.83 86.29 5.27
N ASN A 79 22.05 87.32 4.91
CA ASN A 79 20.81 87.18 4.12
C ASN A 79 20.95 87.61 2.65
N LYS A 80 21.95 88.44 2.35
CA LYS A 80 22.41 88.75 0.98
C LYS A 80 23.06 87.50 0.36
N ASP A 81 22.32 86.75 -0.46
CA ASP A 81 22.82 85.59 -1.24
C ASP A 81 23.70 86.09 -2.42
N TYR A 82 24.74 86.88 -2.13
CA TYR A 82 25.51 87.64 -3.12
C TYR A 82 26.56 86.75 -3.81
N VAL A 83 26.16 86.17 -4.94
CA VAL A 83 27.06 85.55 -5.91
C VAL A 83 27.38 86.57 -7.00
N VAL A 84 28.68 86.76 -7.27
CA VAL A 84 29.19 87.59 -8.39
C VAL A 84 28.95 86.81 -9.69
N PRO A 85 28.11 87.29 -10.64
CA PRO A 85 27.79 86.56 -11.87
C PRO A 85 29.02 86.17 -12.69
N GLU A 86 29.99 87.08 -12.79
CA GLU A 86 31.24 86.90 -13.53
C GLU A 86 32.09 85.76 -12.96
N HIS A 87 32.01 85.50 -11.64
CA HIS A 87 32.66 84.35 -11.01
C HIS A 87 31.92 83.04 -11.34
N GLN A 88 30.58 83.05 -11.40
CA GLN A 88 29.80 81.87 -11.79
C GLN A 88 30.03 81.53 -13.27
N GLU A 89 30.07 82.52 -14.16
CA GLU A 89 30.39 82.35 -15.57
C GLU A 89 31.79 81.73 -15.74
N LEU A 90 32.81 82.31 -15.11
CA LEU A 90 34.19 81.79 -15.13
C LEU A 90 34.31 80.33 -14.64
N LEU A 91 33.56 79.97 -13.60
CA LEU A 91 33.56 78.60 -13.05
C LEU A 91 32.77 77.62 -13.93
N SER A 92 31.68 78.06 -14.56
CA SER A 92 30.91 77.24 -15.52
C SER A 92 31.71 76.98 -16.81
N ALA A 93 32.53 77.94 -17.25
CA ALA A 93 33.46 77.82 -18.38
C ALA A 93 34.74 77.02 -18.06
N SER A 94 34.84 76.39 -16.88
CA SER A 94 36.01 75.64 -16.48
C SER A 94 36.22 74.39 -17.34
N LYS A 95 37.48 74.19 -17.79
CA LYS A 95 37.90 72.96 -18.51
C LYS A 95 37.81 71.69 -17.65
N CYS A 96 37.65 71.82 -16.33
CA CYS A 96 37.40 70.69 -15.44
C CYS A 96 35.90 70.40 -15.37
N ALA A 97 35.46 69.30 -15.98
CA ALA A 97 34.05 68.91 -16.02
C ALA A 97 33.39 68.82 -14.63
N PHE A 98 34.13 68.42 -13.60
CA PHE A 98 33.63 68.43 -12.22
C PHE A 98 33.32 69.85 -11.74
N VAL A 99 34.23 70.82 -11.93
CA VAL A 99 34.00 72.22 -11.55
C VAL A 99 32.83 72.82 -12.32
N ALA A 100 32.79 72.63 -13.64
CA ALA A 100 31.67 73.09 -14.47
C ALA A 100 30.32 72.50 -14.01
N SER A 101 30.29 71.22 -13.60
CA SER A 101 29.06 70.57 -13.11
C SER A 101 28.54 71.12 -11.76
N LEU A 102 29.37 71.78 -10.96
CA LEU A 102 28.97 72.43 -9.71
C LEU A 102 28.32 73.80 -9.94
N PHE A 103 28.61 74.44 -11.08
CA PHE A 103 28.16 75.79 -11.43
C PHE A 103 27.42 75.77 -12.78
N PRO A 104 26.21 75.20 -12.85
CA PRO A 104 25.43 75.18 -14.09
C PRO A 104 25.09 76.61 -14.56
N PRO A 105 24.97 76.82 -15.89
CA PRO A 105 24.59 78.11 -16.46
C PRO A 105 23.17 78.51 -16.03
N LEU A 106 22.94 79.82 -15.88
CA LEU A 106 21.64 80.38 -15.53
C LEU A 106 20.70 80.38 -16.74
N PRO A 107 19.37 80.19 -16.57
CA PRO A 107 18.41 80.35 -17.66
C PRO A 107 18.35 81.80 -18.17
N GLU A 108 18.35 81.97 -19.50
CA GLU A 108 18.42 83.28 -20.19
C GLU A 108 17.25 84.23 -19.84
N ASP A 109 16.08 83.67 -19.49
CA ASP A 109 14.86 84.40 -19.10
C ASP A 109 15.04 85.28 -17.84
N SER A 110 16.08 85.04 -17.03
CA SER A 110 16.34 85.81 -15.80
C SER A 110 16.75 87.27 -16.06
N SER A 111 17.18 87.59 -17.28
CA SER A 111 17.78 88.86 -17.71
C SER A 111 16.92 90.13 -17.56
N LYS A 112 15.61 90.03 -17.26
CA LYS A 112 14.68 91.18 -17.23
C LYS A 112 14.00 91.47 -15.89
N SER A 113 14.29 90.71 -14.83
CA SER A 113 14.01 91.18 -13.46
C SER A 113 14.98 90.61 -12.44
N ALA A 114 16.00 91.38 -12.08
CA ALA A 114 16.88 91.14 -10.94
C ALA A 114 16.12 91.36 -9.61
N LYS A 115 15.14 90.50 -9.33
CA LYS A 115 14.44 90.44 -8.05
C LYS A 115 15.45 89.96 -7.00
N PHE A 116 15.74 90.79 -6.01
CA PHE A 116 16.64 90.45 -4.91
C PHE A 116 16.21 89.13 -4.27
N SER A 117 17.01 88.08 -4.47
CA SER A 117 16.78 86.75 -3.92
C SER A 117 17.58 86.60 -2.64
N SER A 118 16.90 86.61 -1.50
CA SER A 118 17.53 86.39 -0.20
C SER A 118 17.54 84.92 0.20
N ILE A 119 18.48 84.56 1.08
CA ILE A 119 18.51 83.23 1.70
C ILE A 119 17.21 82.99 2.49
N GLY A 120 16.70 84.00 3.19
CA GLY A 120 15.43 83.93 3.93
C GLY A 120 14.21 83.60 3.06
N THR A 121 14.09 84.22 1.89
CA THR A 121 12.99 83.95 0.94
C THR A 121 13.18 82.61 0.22
N ARG A 122 14.40 82.23 -0.17
CA ARG A 122 14.72 80.92 -0.75
C ARG A 122 14.39 79.76 0.21
N PHE A 123 14.80 79.88 1.47
CA PHE A 123 14.46 78.92 2.54
C PHE A 123 12.94 78.86 2.79
N LYS A 124 12.24 80.01 2.77
CA LYS A 124 10.78 80.07 2.89
C LYS A 124 10.07 79.28 1.78
N GLN A 125 10.54 79.38 0.54
CA GLN A 125 9.98 78.64 -0.60
C GLN A 125 10.23 77.13 -0.47
N GLN A 126 11.45 76.71 -0.14
CA GLN A 126 11.79 75.30 0.09
C GLN A 126 10.96 74.69 1.24
N LEU A 127 10.79 75.42 2.34
CA LEU A 127 9.98 74.98 3.48
C LEU A 127 8.48 74.91 3.13
N GLN A 128 7.96 75.83 2.32
CA GLN A 128 6.58 75.79 1.83
C GLN A 128 6.33 74.56 0.93
N SER A 129 7.25 74.28 0.01
CA SER A 129 7.19 73.08 -0.85
C SER A 129 7.25 71.78 -0.05
N LEU A 130 8.18 71.68 0.92
CA LEU A 130 8.26 70.53 1.83
C LEU A 130 6.96 70.34 2.64
N LEU A 131 6.36 71.43 3.13
CA LEU A 131 5.08 71.38 3.83
C LEU A 131 3.94 70.94 2.91
N GLU A 132 3.95 71.30 1.63
CA GLU A 132 2.96 70.82 0.65
C GLU A 132 3.11 69.32 0.40
N THR A 133 4.33 68.81 0.21
CA THR A 133 4.60 67.37 0.12
C THR A 133 4.14 66.62 1.38
N LEU A 134 4.46 67.13 2.57
CA LEU A 134 4.06 66.49 3.83
C LEU A 134 2.54 66.50 4.05
N ASN A 135 1.85 67.59 3.72
CA ASN A 135 0.38 67.68 3.87
C ASN A 135 -0.39 66.81 2.85
N ALA A 136 0.27 66.34 1.78
CA ALA A 136 -0.30 65.35 0.85
C ALA A 136 -0.18 63.90 1.35
N THR A 137 0.51 63.65 2.47
CA THR A 137 0.75 62.32 3.06
C THR A 137 0.05 62.15 4.42
N GLU A 138 -0.03 60.92 4.94
CA GLU A 138 -0.41 60.69 6.34
C GLU A 138 0.82 60.82 7.26
N PRO A 139 0.90 61.84 8.14
CA PRO A 139 2.13 62.13 8.87
C PRO A 139 2.26 61.34 10.18
N HIS A 140 3.23 60.43 10.24
CA HIS A 140 3.60 59.74 11.48
C HIS A 140 4.72 60.50 12.23
N TYR A 141 4.52 60.76 13.52
CA TYR A 141 5.42 61.59 14.33
C TYR A 141 6.23 60.77 15.34
N ILE A 142 7.55 60.69 15.13
CA ILE A 142 8.50 60.24 16.16
C ILE A 142 9.03 61.46 16.90
N ARG A 143 9.11 61.39 18.24
CA ARG A 143 9.57 62.49 19.11
C ARG A 143 10.76 62.02 19.96
N CYS A 144 11.96 62.37 19.52
CA CYS A 144 13.19 62.13 20.29
C CYS A 144 13.24 63.05 21.51
N ILE A 145 13.71 62.52 22.64
CA ILE A 145 13.86 63.21 23.93
C ILE A 145 15.29 62.96 24.42
N LYS A 146 16.01 64.02 24.81
CA LYS A 146 17.35 63.95 25.40
C LYS A 146 17.21 63.69 26.91
N PRO A 147 17.68 62.54 27.44
CA PRO A 147 17.41 62.16 28.84
C PRO A 147 18.24 62.95 29.85
N ASN A 148 19.45 63.38 29.49
CA ASN A 148 20.31 64.23 30.32
C ASN A 148 21.23 65.10 29.45
N ASN A 149 21.72 66.21 29.98
CA ASN A 149 22.66 67.09 29.29
C ASN A 149 24.12 66.61 29.38
N LEU A 150 24.45 65.77 30.36
CA LEU A 150 25.80 65.23 30.60
C LEU A 150 26.27 64.18 29.58
N LEU A 151 25.40 63.78 28.64
CA LEU A 151 25.64 62.73 27.63
C LEU A 151 26.02 61.35 28.22
N LYS A 152 25.60 61.06 29.45
CA LYS A 152 25.89 59.79 30.14
C LYS A 152 24.74 58.79 29.98
N PRO A 153 25.00 57.47 29.89
CA PRO A 153 23.95 56.46 29.94
C PRO A 153 23.25 56.45 31.31
N ALA A 154 22.01 55.95 31.35
CA ALA A 154 21.17 55.76 32.55
C ALA A 154 20.84 56.99 33.43
N ILE A 155 21.38 58.18 33.15
CA ILE A 155 20.99 59.43 33.86
C ILE A 155 19.73 60.03 33.21
N PHE A 156 18.74 60.41 34.04
CA PHE A 156 17.47 61.01 33.60
C PHE A 156 17.14 62.29 34.37
N GLU A 157 17.16 63.43 33.67
CA GLU A 157 16.91 64.77 34.21
C GLU A 157 15.41 65.12 34.10
N ASN A 158 14.64 64.78 35.15
CA ASN A 158 13.18 64.99 35.21
C ASN A 158 12.71 66.38 34.72
N SER A 159 13.39 67.45 35.15
CA SER A 159 13.05 68.84 34.79
C SER A 159 13.26 69.13 33.29
N ASN A 160 14.42 68.73 32.77
CA ASN A 160 14.81 68.89 31.36
C ASN A 160 13.87 68.09 30.44
N VAL A 161 13.60 66.82 30.77
CA VAL A 161 12.68 65.98 30.02
C VAL A 161 11.24 66.51 30.08
N LEU A 162 10.75 66.95 31.25
CA LEU A 162 9.43 67.55 31.38
C LEU A 162 9.30 68.86 30.58
N GLN A 163 10.35 69.68 30.53
CA GLN A 163 10.40 70.84 29.64
C GLN A 163 10.32 70.42 28.18
N GLN A 164 11.15 69.48 27.72
CA GLN A 164 11.10 68.95 26.35
C GLN A 164 9.72 68.39 25.97
N LEU A 165 9.02 67.70 26.87
CA LEU A 165 7.66 67.18 26.63
C LEU A 165 6.59 68.28 26.55
N ARG A 166 6.71 69.35 27.36
CA ARG A 166 5.87 70.55 27.29
C ARG A 166 6.10 71.30 25.99
N CYS A 167 7.35 71.61 25.67
CA CYS A 167 7.75 72.30 24.45
C CYS A 167 7.36 71.50 23.22
N GLY A 168 7.69 70.21 23.15
CA GLY A 168 7.34 69.33 22.03
C GLY A 168 5.84 69.15 21.79
N GLY A 169 4.97 69.71 22.64
CA GLY A 169 3.52 69.66 22.54
C GLY A 169 2.92 68.30 22.88
N VAL A 170 3.72 67.37 23.44
CA VAL A 170 3.35 65.97 23.64
C VAL A 170 2.20 65.87 24.65
N LEU A 171 2.31 66.57 25.78
CA LEU A 171 1.27 66.59 26.82
C LEU A 171 -0.05 67.16 26.30
N GLU A 172 0.00 68.21 25.47
CA GLU A 172 -1.20 68.83 24.89
C GLU A 172 -1.83 67.96 23.80
N ALA A 173 -1.02 67.30 22.96
CA ALA A 173 -1.49 66.33 21.99
C ALA A 173 -2.17 65.11 22.64
N ILE A 174 -1.60 64.61 23.76
CA ILE A 174 -2.23 63.56 24.58
C ILE A 174 -3.55 64.07 25.16
N ARG A 175 -3.57 65.25 25.79
CA ARG A 175 -4.78 65.86 26.39
C ARG A 175 -5.92 65.98 25.38
N ILE A 176 -5.64 66.47 24.17
CA ILE A 176 -6.61 66.58 23.07
C ILE A 176 -7.07 65.19 22.60
N SER A 177 -6.16 64.22 22.50
CA SER A 177 -6.47 62.85 22.04
C SER A 177 -7.29 62.04 23.06
N CYS A 178 -7.09 62.25 24.36
CA CYS A 178 -7.87 61.60 25.41
C CYS A 178 -9.26 62.22 25.58
N ALA A 179 -9.37 63.56 25.50
CA ALA A 179 -10.65 64.25 25.59
C ALA A 179 -11.55 63.98 24.38
N GLY A 180 -10.97 63.99 23.17
CA GLY A 180 -11.67 63.80 21.91
C GLY A 180 -11.75 62.36 21.43
N PHE A 181 -11.84 62.22 20.11
CA PHE A 181 -11.94 60.96 19.38
C PHE A 181 -10.76 60.85 18.39
N PRO A 182 -9.67 60.15 18.76
CA PRO A 182 -8.49 60.01 17.91
C PRO A 182 -8.74 59.01 16.78
N THR A 183 -9.47 57.92 17.05
CA THR A 183 -9.80 56.91 16.03
C THR A 183 -11.09 57.30 15.31
N ARG A 184 -11.00 57.46 13.99
CA ARG A 184 -12.10 57.90 13.12
C ARG A 184 -12.13 57.01 11.90
N LYS A 185 -13.21 56.26 11.69
CA LYS A 185 -13.30 55.28 10.60
C LYS A 185 -14.57 55.49 9.77
N PRO A 186 -14.51 55.44 8.42
CA PRO A 186 -15.73 55.42 7.61
C PRO A 186 -16.54 54.17 7.93
N PHE A 187 -17.87 54.26 7.80
CA PHE A 187 -18.75 53.17 8.21
C PHE A 187 -18.47 51.88 7.44
N SER A 188 -18.31 51.95 6.13
CA SER A 188 -17.94 50.80 5.29
C SER A 188 -16.70 50.03 5.77
N GLU A 189 -15.59 50.73 6.05
CA GLU A 189 -14.37 50.10 6.59
C GLU A 189 -14.59 49.50 8.00
N PHE A 190 -15.37 50.18 8.84
CA PHE A 190 -15.70 49.69 10.18
C PHE A 190 -16.58 48.43 10.13
N ILE A 191 -17.60 48.42 9.27
CA ILE A 191 -18.52 47.30 9.08
C ILE A 191 -17.77 46.10 8.50
N ASP A 192 -16.98 46.25 7.43
CA ASP A 192 -16.27 45.10 6.85
C ASP A 192 -15.26 44.48 7.82
N ARG A 193 -14.55 45.30 8.61
CA ARG A 193 -13.66 44.82 9.68
C ARG A 193 -14.43 44.09 10.78
N CYS A 194 -15.58 44.63 11.22
CA CYS A 194 -16.24 44.22 12.45
C CYS A 194 -17.45 43.29 12.27
N ARG A 195 -17.93 43.04 11.04
CA ARG A 195 -19.12 42.20 10.73
C ARG A 195 -19.10 40.82 11.38
N VAL A 196 -17.92 40.23 11.60
CA VAL A 196 -17.77 38.93 12.27
C VAL A 196 -18.28 38.93 13.73
N LEU A 197 -18.37 40.11 14.37
CA LEU A 197 -18.98 40.28 15.69
C LEU A 197 -20.51 40.25 15.63
N ALA A 198 -21.10 40.75 14.53
CA ALA A 198 -22.54 40.94 14.36
C ALA A 198 -23.03 40.51 12.96
N PRO A 199 -22.93 39.21 12.60
CA PRO A 199 -23.35 38.71 11.28
C PRO A 199 -24.84 38.91 10.99
N GLU A 200 -25.68 39.08 12.01
CA GLU A 200 -27.07 39.49 11.86
C GLU A 200 -27.25 40.88 11.22
N VAL A 201 -26.22 41.73 11.23
CA VAL A 201 -26.24 43.08 10.65
C VAL A 201 -26.00 43.06 9.15
N THR A 202 -25.26 42.08 8.61
CA THR A 202 -24.96 41.98 7.17
C THR A 202 -26.08 41.37 6.33
N ASN A 203 -27.10 40.80 6.96
CA ASN A 203 -28.13 40.01 6.27
C ASN A 203 -29.40 40.80 5.93
N GLY A 204 -29.45 42.11 6.21
CA GLY A 204 -30.59 42.96 5.90
C GLY A 204 -30.16 44.33 5.37
N SER A 205 -31.07 44.99 4.65
CA SER A 205 -30.87 46.36 4.15
C SER A 205 -30.97 47.37 5.31
N CYS A 206 -29.94 47.40 6.17
CA CYS A 206 -29.74 48.43 7.19
C CYS A 206 -28.85 49.54 6.65
N ASP A 207 -29.19 50.79 6.99
CA ASP A 207 -28.29 51.94 6.84
C ASP A 207 -26.95 51.71 7.57
N GLU A 208 -25.86 52.22 7.01
CA GLU A 208 -24.49 52.03 7.53
C GLU A 208 -24.31 52.58 8.95
N ALA A 209 -24.93 53.72 9.29
CA ALA A 209 -24.83 54.27 10.64
C ALA A 209 -25.56 53.38 11.67
N THR A 210 -26.70 52.81 11.27
CA THR A 210 -27.48 51.85 12.05
C THR A 210 -26.74 50.51 12.19
N ALA A 211 -26.05 50.06 11.14
CA ALA A 211 -25.20 48.86 11.18
C ALA A 211 -24.02 49.03 12.16
N CYS A 212 -23.32 50.16 12.10
CA CYS A 212 -22.25 50.50 13.06
C CYS A 212 -22.76 50.52 14.50
N ARG A 213 -23.96 51.07 14.74
CA ARG A 213 -24.58 51.13 16.06
C ARG A 213 -24.81 49.73 16.65
N LYS A 214 -25.46 48.83 15.90
CA LYS A 214 -25.74 47.46 16.34
C LYS A 214 -24.46 46.68 16.70
N ILE A 215 -23.39 46.85 15.91
CA ILE A 215 -22.07 46.26 16.20
C ILE A 215 -21.55 46.74 17.57
N LEU A 216 -21.59 48.05 17.83
CA LEU A 216 -21.05 48.65 19.06
C LEU A 216 -21.88 48.32 20.30
N GLU A 217 -23.22 48.28 20.15
CA GLU A 217 -24.15 47.85 21.20
C GLU A 217 -23.92 46.39 21.61
N LYS A 218 -23.68 45.49 20.63
CA LYS A 218 -23.36 44.08 20.88
C LYS A 218 -22.00 43.88 21.57
N VAL A 219 -21.01 44.72 21.24
CA VAL A 219 -19.72 44.82 21.95
C VAL A 219 -19.86 45.45 23.34
N LYS A 220 -20.99 46.11 23.64
CA LYS A 220 -21.26 46.88 24.87
C LYS A 220 -20.27 48.02 25.12
N LEU A 221 -19.69 48.56 24.05
CA LEU A 221 -18.76 49.69 24.12
C LEU A 221 -19.51 50.95 24.60
N GLN A 222 -18.88 51.77 25.46
CA GLN A 222 -19.46 53.02 25.95
C GLN A 222 -18.71 54.25 25.43
N GLY A 223 -19.39 55.42 25.42
CA GLY A 223 -18.73 56.72 25.18
C GLY A 223 -18.18 56.95 23.77
N TYR A 224 -18.56 56.12 22.78
CA TYR A 224 -18.34 56.33 21.36
C TYR A 224 -19.28 57.40 20.78
N GLN A 225 -19.05 57.83 19.53
CA GLN A 225 -19.97 58.70 18.79
C GLN A 225 -20.12 58.24 17.33
N ILE A 226 -21.30 58.48 16.75
CA ILE A 226 -21.63 58.16 15.35
C ILE A 226 -21.89 59.49 14.63
N GLY A 227 -21.08 59.79 13.62
CA GLY A 227 -21.25 60.99 12.79
C GLY A 227 -22.18 60.77 11.59
N LYS A 228 -22.03 61.58 10.54
CA LYS A 228 -22.80 61.41 9.28
C LYS A 228 -22.25 60.33 8.34
N THR A 229 -20.93 60.11 8.36
CA THR A 229 -20.23 59.17 7.44
C THR A 229 -19.12 58.37 8.12
N LYS A 230 -18.89 58.58 9.42
CA LYS A 230 -17.77 58.01 10.18
C LYS A 230 -18.18 57.70 11.62
N VAL A 231 -17.65 56.60 12.15
CA VAL A 231 -17.65 56.28 13.58
C VAL A 231 -16.45 56.93 14.26
N PHE A 232 -16.65 57.42 15.47
CA PHE A 232 -15.68 58.12 16.30
C PHE A 232 -15.50 57.34 17.61
N LEU A 233 -14.28 56.83 17.83
CA LEU A 233 -13.93 56.01 18.98
C LEU A 233 -12.84 56.71 19.81
N ARG A 234 -12.85 56.49 21.13
CA ARG A 234 -11.80 56.99 22.04
C ARG A 234 -10.52 56.18 21.89
N ALA A 235 -9.45 56.62 22.56
CA ALA A 235 -8.23 55.83 22.69
C ALA A 235 -8.53 54.46 23.34
N GLY A 236 -7.78 53.42 22.98
CA GLY A 236 -8.00 52.04 23.47
C GLY A 236 -9.12 51.27 22.75
N GLN A 237 -10.26 51.91 22.51
CA GLN A 237 -11.50 51.24 22.10
C GLN A 237 -11.44 50.40 20.81
N MET A 238 -10.62 50.76 19.83
CA MET A 238 -10.43 49.91 18.64
C MET A 238 -9.69 48.61 18.98
N ALA A 239 -8.75 48.65 19.93
CA ALA A 239 -8.04 47.45 20.40
C ALA A 239 -8.95 46.55 21.24
N GLU A 240 -9.90 47.11 21.99
CA GLU A 240 -10.95 46.34 22.68
C GLU A 240 -11.84 45.59 21.67
N ILE A 241 -12.30 46.27 20.61
CA ILE A 241 -13.06 45.67 19.51
C ILE A 241 -12.22 44.58 18.80
N ASP A 242 -10.97 44.87 18.46
CA ASP A 242 -10.07 43.92 17.80
C ASP A 242 -9.74 42.71 18.69
N ALA A 243 -9.65 42.87 20.01
CA ALA A 243 -9.43 41.75 20.95
C ALA A 243 -10.61 40.77 20.94
N ILE A 244 -11.84 41.27 21.07
CA ILE A 244 -13.08 40.46 21.01
C ILE A 244 -13.22 39.81 19.63
N ARG A 245 -12.90 40.55 18.55
CA ARG A 245 -12.87 40.05 17.17
C ARG A 245 -11.88 38.90 17.00
N ASN A 246 -10.68 39.03 17.55
CA ASN A 246 -9.66 37.99 17.52
C ASN A 246 -10.07 36.76 18.35
N GLU A 247 -10.83 36.92 19.43
CA GLU A 247 -11.39 35.79 20.17
C GLU A 247 -12.42 35.00 19.34
N VAL A 248 -13.38 35.69 18.69
CA VAL A 248 -14.38 35.06 17.81
C VAL A 248 -13.72 34.36 16.61
N LEU A 249 -12.71 34.99 16.01
CA LEU A 249 -11.90 34.38 14.94
C LEU A 249 -11.09 33.19 15.46
N GLY A 250 -10.52 33.26 16.67
CA GLY A 250 -9.77 32.17 17.31
C GLY A 250 -10.63 30.94 17.61
N ARG A 251 -11.85 31.14 18.13
CA ARG A 251 -12.86 30.07 18.31
C ARG A 251 -13.19 29.41 16.96
N SER A 252 -13.41 30.22 15.92
CA SER A 252 -13.73 29.74 14.56
C SER A 252 -12.57 28.95 13.93
N ALA A 253 -11.34 29.49 14.04
CA ALA A 253 -10.13 28.81 13.59
C ALA A 253 -9.92 27.48 14.33
N THR A 254 -10.21 27.41 15.64
CA THR A 254 -10.11 26.18 16.43
C THR A 254 -11.05 25.09 15.91
N ILE A 255 -12.27 25.42 15.48
CA ILE A 255 -13.22 24.47 14.87
C ILE A 255 -12.67 23.93 13.55
N ILE A 256 -12.18 24.81 12.67
CA ILE A 256 -11.59 24.44 11.38
C ILE A 256 -10.35 23.56 11.58
N GLN A 257 -9.42 23.98 12.45
CA GLN A 257 -8.21 23.22 12.79
C GLN A 257 -8.54 21.86 13.40
N ARG A 258 -9.56 21.75 14.27
CA ARG A 258 -10.01 20.46 14.83
C ARG A 258 -10.49 19.53 13.72
N LYS A 259 -11.38 20.00 12.83
CA LYS A 259 -11.90 19.21 11.70
C LYS A 259 -10.77 18.77 10.76
N PHE A 260 -9.86 19.67 10.40
CA PHE A 260 -8.71 19.36 9.54
C PHE A 260 -7.74 18.36 10.18
N LYS A 261 -7.38 18.54 11.47
CA LYS A 261 -6.52 17.60 12.21
C LYS A 261 -7.16 16.21 12.31
N THR A 262 -8.46 16.12 12.58
CA THR A 262 -9.18 14.84 12.58
C THR A 262 -9.19 14.19 11.20
N TYR A 263 -9.48 14.93 10.12
CA TYR A 263 -9.44 14.41 8.75
C TYR A 263 -8.04 13.90 8.37
N SER A 264 -7.00 14.68 8.65
CA SER A 264 -5.60 14.32 8.37
C SER A 264 -5.17 13.07 9.12
N SER A 265 -5.46 12.99 10.43
CA SER A 265 -5.13 11.83 11.26
C SER A 265 -5.89 10.58 10.83
N HIS A 266 -7.17 10.71 10.46
CA HIS A 266 -7.99 9.59 10.00
C HIS A 266 -7.52 9.05 8.63
N LYS A 267 -7.17 9.94 7.70
CA LYS A 267 -6.58 9.56 6.40
C LYS A 267 -5.24 8.84 6.56
N TRP A 268 -4.39 9.31 7.47
CA TRP A 268 -3.12 8.66 7.80
C TRP A 268 -3.33 7.29 8.47
N PHE A 269 -4.26 7.19 9.42
CA PHE A 269 -4.59 5.94 10.11
C PHE A 269 -5.10 4.86 9.15
N ILE A 270 -6.01 5.19 8.21
CA ILE A 270 -6.46 4.24 7.17
C ILE A 270 -5.29 3.74 6.32
N GLY A 271 -4.38 4.64 5.91
CA GLY A 271 -3.20 4.26 5.14
C GLY A 271 -2.28 3.30 5.91
N LEU A 272 -2.04 3.57 7.19
CA LEU A 272 -1.25 2.71 8.08
C LEU A 272 -1.93 1.35 8.30
N GLN A 273 -3.25 1.32 8.53
CA GLN A 273 -4.02 0.10 8.73
C GLN A 273 -4.00 -0.78 7.47
N ALA A 274 -4.13 -0.19 6.28
CA ALA A 274 -4.04 -0.91 5.01
C ALA A 274 -2.65 -1.54 4.81
N ALA A 275 -1.58 -0.77 5.01
CA ALA A 275 -0.20 -1.26 4.90
C ALA A 275 0.10 -2.38 5.92
N ALA A 276 -0.31 -2.21 7.19
CA ALA A 276 -0.16 -3.22 8.21
C ALA A 276 -0.92 -4.52 7.88
N THR A 277 -2.13 -4.40 7.31
CA THR A 277 -2.95 -5.56 6.90
C THR A 277 -2.29 -6.32 5.74
N GLN A 278 -1.75 -5.61 4.74
CA GLN A 278 -1.01 -6.21 3.62
C GLN A 278 0.23 -6.98 4.10
N ILE A 279 1.04 -6.36 4.97
CA ILE A 279 2.24 -7.00 5.53
C ILE A 279 1.86 -8.24 6.36
N GLN A 280 0.84 -8.15 7.22
CA GLN A 280 0.35 -9.29 7.98
C GLN A 280 -0.17 -10.43 7.10
N ALA A 281 -0.89 -10.12 6.01
CA ALA A 281 -1.37 -11.13 5.07
C ALA A 281 -0.21 -11.84 4.37
N TYR A 282 0.79 -11.09 3.90
CA TYR A 282 2.01 -11.65 3.31
C TYR A 282 2.76 -12.56 4.29
N CYS A 283 3.02 -12.10 5.53
CA CYS A 283 3.71 -12.90 6.53
C CYS A 283 2.95 -14.18 6.91
N ARG A 284 1.62 -14.12 7.07
CA ARG A 284 0.78 -15.30 7.32
C ARG A 284 0.85 -16.30 6.16
N GLY A 285 0.75 -15.82 4.92
CA GLY A 285 0.91 -16.64 3.71
C GLY A 285 2.29 -17.29 3.60
N ALA A 286 3.35 -16.55 3.89
CA ALA A 286 4.73 -17.05 3.87
C ALA A 286 4.95 -18.18 4.89
N VAL A 287 4.40 -18.06 6.11
CA VAL A 287 4.47 -19.12 7.13
C VAL A 287 3.71 -20.37 6.69
N ILE A 288 2.50 -20.23 6.13
CA ILE A 288 1.72 -21.36 5.61
C ILE A 288 2.46 -22.06 4.46
N ASN A 289 3.09 -21.30 3.56
CA ASN A 289 3.89 -21.84 2.46
C ASN A 289 5.16 -22.54 2.96
N ALA A 290 5.88 -21.98 3.94
CA ALA A 290 7.03 -22.66 4.54
C ALA A 290 6.63 -24.00 5.18
N LEU A 291 5.51 -24.03 5.90
CA LEU A 291 4.96 -25.25 6.50
C LEU A 291 4.51 -26.28 5.45
N SER A 292 3.89 -25.86 4.35
CA SER A 292 3.46 -26.77 3.28
C SER A 292 4.66 -27.36 2.53
N TRP A 293 5.69 -26.56 2.26
CA TRP A 293 6.96 -27.04 1.68
C TRP A 293 7.68 -28.02 2.60
N CYS A 294 7.76 -27.74 3.91
CA CYS A 294 8.34 -28.67 4.89
C CYS A 294 7.58 -30.00 4.95
N ARG A 295 6.24 -29.96 4.99
CA ARG A 295 5.39 -31.16 4.95
C ARG A 295 5.60 -31.97 3.65
N GLN A 296 5.64 -31.29 2.50
CA GLN A 296 5.87 -31.95 1.21
C GLN A 296 7.28 -32.56 1.11
N TYR A 297 8.31 -31.90 1.63
CA TYR A 297 9.67 -32.41 1.70
C TYR A 297 9.75 -33.69 2.55
N LEU A 298 9.20 -33.66 3.77
CA LEU A 298 9.19 -34.82 4.68
C LEU A 298 8.40 -36.00 4.09
N ALA A 299 7.25 -35.74 3.45
CA ALA A 299 6.48 -36.76 2.75
C ALA A 299 7.29 -37.41 1.60
N ARG A 300 7.94 -36.59 0.75
CA ARG A 300 8.82 -37.05 -0.33
C ARG A 300 10.02 -37.86 0.21
N GLN A 301 10.62 -37.43 1.33
CA GLN A 301 11.75 -38.12 1.95
C GLN A 301 11.32 -39.51 2.49
N ASN A 302 10.18 -39.58 3.18
CA ASN A 302 9.63 -40.83 3.70
C ASN A 302 9.20 -41.79 2.57
N TYR A 303 8.63 -41.27 1.47
CA TYR A 303 8.31 -42.06 0.28
C TYR A 303 9.58 -42.63 -0.38
N LYS A 304 10.63 -41.81 -0.56
CA LYS A 304 11.93 -42.29 -1.08
C LYS A 304 12.59 -43.33 -0.15
N ARG A 305 12.44 -43.21 1.17
CA ARG A 305 12.89 -44.23 2.14
C ARG A 305 12.11 -45.54 1.96
N LYS A 306 10.78 -45.50 1.87
CA LYS A 306 9.94 -46.69 1.62
C LYS A 306 10.29 -47.38 0.30
N ILE A 307 10.48 -46.65 -0.79
CA ILE A 307 10.90 -47.22 -2.08
C ILE A 307 12.27 -47.90 -1.96
N LYS A 308 13.27 -47.25 -1.36
CA LYS A 308 14.61 -47.86 -1.19
C LYS A 308 14.55 -49.15 -0.37
N ALA A 309 13.77 -49.19 0.70
CA ALA A 309 13.56 -50.40 1.50
C ALA A 309 12.84 -51.50 0.71
N ALA A 310 11.76 -51.17 -0.01
CA ALA A 310 11.01 -52.13 -0.82
C ALA A 310 11.87 -52.74 -1.94
N ILE A 311 12.65 -51.92 -2.66
CA ILE A 311 13.59 -52.41 -3.69
C ILE A 311 14.66 -53.30 -3.06
N ALA A 312 15.26 -52.91 -1.93
CA ALA A 312 16.27 -53.74 -1.26
C ALA A 312 15.71 -55.12 -0.85
N THR A 313 14.51 -55.16 -0.28
CA THR A 313 13.82 -56.41 0.08
C THR A 313 13.46 -57.23 -1.15
N GLN A 314 12.94 -56.63 -2.23
CA GLN A 314 12.65 -57.33 -3.49
C GLN A 314 13.93 -57.91 -4.13
N CYS A 315 15.03 -57.17 -4.15
CA CYS A 315 16.32 -57.65 -4.62
C CYS A 315 16.86 -58.81 -3.77
N ALA A 316 16.71 -58.74 -2.44
CA ALA A 316 17.09 -59.83 -1.54
C ALA A 316 16.25 -61.10 -1.78
N ILE A 317 14.93 -60.97 -1.90
CA ILE A 317 14.03 -62.09 -2.19
C ILE A 317 14.32 -62.70 -3.57
N ARG A 318 14.49 -61.88 -4.62
CA ARG A 318 14.87 -62.36 -5.97
C ARG A 318 16.21 -63.11 -5.96
N LYS A 319 17.22 -62.59 -5.23
CA LYS A 319 18.52 -63.25 -5.05
C LYS A 319 18.39 -64.59 -4.33
N GLU A 320 17.52 -64.69 -3.33
CA GLU A 320 17.32 -65.93 -2.58
C GLU A 320 16.47 -66.96 -3.33
N LEU A 321 15.48 -66.52 -4.13
CA LEU A 321 14.77 -67.39 -5.07
C LEU A 321 15.71 -67.98 -6.13
N ALA A 322 16.52 -67.14 -6.79
CA ALA A 322 17.50 -67.60 -7.79
C ALA A 322 18.55 -68.57 -7.20
N LYS A 323 18.96 -68.37 -5.93
CA LYS A 323 19.78 -69.36 -5.20
C LYS A 323 19.05 -70.68 -4.98
N ARG A 324 17.79 -70.65 -4.53
CA ARG A 324 16.97 -71.85 -4.27
C ARG A 324 16.77 -72.65 -5.55
N GLU A 325 16.44 -71.96 -6.63
CA GLU A 325 16.33 -72.51 -7.99
C GLU A 325 17.65 -73.15 -8.44
N LEU A 326 18.78 -72.46 -8.29
CA LEU A 326 20.12 -73.03 -8.54
C LEU A 326 20.41 -74.26 -7.66
N THR A 327 20.00 -74.30 -6.40
CA THR A 327 20.14 -75.50 -5.55
C THR A 327 19.22 -76.63 -5.94
N ASN A 328 18.02 -76.34 -6.44
CA ASN A 328 17.07 -77.35 -6.92
C ASN A 328 17.54 -77.96 -8.25
N LEU A 329 18.02 -77.14 -9.19
CA LEU A 329 18.65 -77.61 -10.43
C LEU A 329 19.89 -78.48 -10.13
N ARG A 330 20.69 -78.12 -9.11
CA ARG A 330 21.82 -78.93 -8.62
C ARG A 330 21.41 -80.22 -7.89
N LYS A 331 20.18 -80.33 -7.38
CA LYS A 331 19.63 -81.59 -6.83
C LYS A 331 19.10 -82.47 -7.95
N ALA A 332 18.27 -81.92 -8.83
CA ALA A 332 17.75 -82.62 -10.01
C ALA A 332 18.88 -83.21 -10.86
N ALA A 333 19.98 -82.47 -11.08
CA ALA A 333 21.16 -82.98 -11.81
C ALA A 333 21.93 -84.11 -11.10
N LYS A 334 21.74 -84.32 -9.79
CA LYS A 334 22.25 -85.51 -9.06
C LYS A 334 21.25 -86.66 -9.09
N GLU A 335 19.96 -86.34 -8.98
CA GLU A 335 18.87 -87.31 -9.01
C GLU A 335 18.76 -87.97 -10.41
N THR A 336 18.98 -87.23 -11.50
CA THR A 336 19.10 -87.79 -12.85
C THR A 336 20.32 -88.72 -12.98
N GLY A 337 21.46 -88.39 -12.37
CA GLY A 337 22.63 -89.27 -12.32
C GLY A 337 22.33 -90.59 -11.60
N ALA A 338 21.69 -90.52 -10.42
CA ALA A 338 21.27 -91.70 -9.67
C ALA A 338 20.23 -92.55 -10.41
N LEU A 339 19.30 -91.92 -11.14
CA LEU A 339 18.35 -92.60 -12.03
C LEU A 339 19.05 -93.30 -13.21
N GLN A 340 20.10 -92.68 -13.75
CA GLN A 340 20.89 -93.26 -14.84
C GLN A 340 21.69 -94.50 -14.38
N GLU A 341 22.24 -94.47 -13.16
CA GLU A 341 22.82 -95.67 -12.53
C GLU A 341 21.78 -96.76 -12.22
N ALA A 342 20.58 -96.37 -11.77
CA ALA A 342 19.50 -97.32 -11.47
C ALA A 342 18.98 -98.01 -12.73
N LYS A 343 18.83 -97.26 -13.84
CA LYS A 343 18.44 -97.80 -15.15
C LYS A 343 19.43 -98.87 -15.63
N GLY A 344 20.73 -98.60 -15.57
CA GLY A 344 21.77 -99.56 -15.97
C GLY A 344 21.87 -100.82 -15.09
N LYS A 345 21.27 -100.83 -13.89
CA LYS A 345 21.11 -102.04 -13.05
C LYS A 345 19.88 -102.85 -13.47
N LEU A 346 18.76 -102.17 -13.74
CA LEU A 346 17.52 -102.79 -14.20
C LEU A 346 17.68 -103.44 -15.59
N GLU A 347 18.42 -102.80 -16.51
CA GLU A 347 18.67 -103.36 -17.85
C GLU A 347 19.37 -104.73 -17.77
N LYS A 348 20.37 -104.88 -16.89
CA LYS A 348 21.04 -106.17 -16.65
C LYS A 348 20.12 -107.23 -16.03
N GLN A 349 19.23 -106.84 -15.12
CA GLN A 349 18.25 -107.76 -14.53
C GLN A 349 17.23 -108.24 -15.56
N VAL A 350 16.87 -107.41 -16.54
CA VAL A 350 15.99 -107.81 -17.66
C VAL A 350 16.69 -108.81 -18.58
N GLU A 351 17.97 -108.61 -18.91
CA GLU A 351 18.77 -109.58 -19.67
C GLU A 351 18.82 -110.95 -18.96
N GLU A 352 19.14 -110.95 -17.67
CA GLU A 352 19.26 -112.15 -16.84
C GLU A 352 17.94 -112.93 -16.67
N LEU A 353 16.82 -112.21 -16.47
CA LEU A 353 15.48 -112.81 -16.40
C LEU A 353 14.98 -113.35 -17.75
N THR A 354 15.31 -112.69 -18.86
CA THR A 354 14.93 -113.14 -20.20
C THR A 354 15.58 -114.48 -20.53
N LEU A 355 16.87 -114.62 -20.22
CA LEU A 355 17.63 -115.87 -20.39
C LEU A 355 17.05 -117.01 -19.53
N HIS A 356 16.60 -116.71 -18.32
CA HIS A 356 15.91 -117.68 -17.45
C HIS A 356 14.58 -118.18 -18.05
N LEU A 357 13.78 -117.27 -18.63
CA LEU A 357 12.49 -117.61 -19.23
C LEU A 357 12.63 -118.53 -20.47
N GLU A 358 13.69 -118.35 -21.26
CA GLU A 358 13.97 -119.25 -22.40
C GLU A 358 14.39 -120.66 -21.96
N MET A 359 15.13 -120.79 -20.85
CA MET A 359 15.42 -122.10 -20.26
C MET A 359 14.17 -122.78 -19.69
N GLU A 360 13.23 -122.03 -19.12
CA GLU A 360 11.98 -122.61 -18.62
C GLU A 360 11.06 -123.09 -19.75
N LYS A 361 10.98 -122.33 -20.86
CA LYS A 361 10.20 -122.73 -22.05
C LYS A 361 10.64 -124.08 -22.63
N ARG A 362 11.95 -124.35 -22.69
CA ARG A 362 12.48 -125.65 -23.15
C ARG A 362 11.98 -126.80 -22.28
N LYS A 363 12.15 -126.69 -20.95
CA LYS A 363 11.70 -127.72 -19.99
C LYS A 363 10.21 -128.05 -20.08
N ARG A 364 9.36 -127.11 -20.50
CA ARG A 364 7.91 -127.36 -20.68
C ARG A 364 7.60 -128.17 -21.94
N ALA A 365 8.38 -128.02 -23.02
CA ALA A 365 8.22 -128.82 -24.23
C ALA A 365 8.57 -130.31 -23.97
N ASP A 366 9.70 -130.56 -23.30
CA ASP A 366 10.15 -131.91 -22.92
C ASP A 366 9.08 -132.69 -22.12
N ILE A 367 8.30 -131.98 -21.30
CA ILE A 367 7.22 -132.53 -20.46
C ILE A 367 5.95 -132.88 -21.28
N GLU A 368 5.65 -132.18 -22.37
CA GLU A 368 4.53 -132.53 -23.25
C GLU A 368 4.85 -133.77 -24.10
N GLU A 369 6.09 -133.91 -24.59
CA GLU A 369 6.51 -135.11 -25.34
C GLU A 369 6.39 -136.38 -24.48
N MET A 370 6.82 -136.33 -23.22
CA MET A 370 6.64 -137.43 -22.25
C MET A 370 5.18 -137.85 -22.09
N LYS A 371 4.24 -136.89 -22.03
CA LYS A 371 2.80 -137.16 -21.82
C LYS A 371 2.11 -137.80 -23.03
N THR A 372 2.56 -137.53 -24.25
CA THR A 372 1.95 -138.15 -25.44
C THR A 372 2.33 -139.62 -25.56
N GLN A 373 3.57 -139.99 -25.20
CA GLN A 373 4.01 -141.40 -25.17
C GLN A 373 3.28 -142.25 -24.10
N GLU A 374 2.87 -141.65 -22.98
CA GLU A 374 2.21 -142.38 -21.90
C GLU A 374 0.74 -142.71 -22.23
N ASN A 375 0.02 -141.77 -22.88
CA ASN A 375 -1.36 -141.99 -23.33
C ASN A 375 -1.48 -143.12 -24.37
N ALA A 376 -0.50 -143.27 -25.26
CA ALA A 376 -0.50 -144.35 -26.26
C ALA A 376 -0.48 -145.75 -25.60
N LYS A 377 0.28 -145.92 -24.51
CA LYS A 377 0.37 -147.20 -23.78
C LYS A 377 -0.94 -147.57 -23.08
N LEU A 378 -1.64 -146.58 -22.51
CA LEU A 378 -2.92 -146.79 -21.84
C LEU A 378 -4.04 -147.23 -22.81
N GLN A 379 -4.03 -146.74 -24.06
CA GLN A 379 -4.99 -147.17 -25.08
C GLN A 379 -4.78 -148.63 -25.51
N GLN A 380 -3.54 -149.12 -25.48
CA GLN A 380 -3.19 -150.49 -25.88
C GLN A 380 -3.68 -151.51 -24.84
N ALA A 381 -3.47 -151.24 -23.54
CA ALA A 381 -3.93 -152.11 -22.45
C ALA A 381 -5.46 -152.29 -22.38
N LEU A 382 -6.23 -151.31 -22.86
CA LEU A 382 -7.70 -151.37 -22.92
C LEU A 382 -8.25 -152.29 -24.03
N GLN A 383 -7.42 -152.72 -24.99
CA GLN A 383 -7.83 -153.67 -26.03
C GLN A 383 -7.62 -155.13 -25.59
N GLU A 384 -6.53 -155.44 -24.90
CA GLU A 384 -6.23 -156.81 -24.45
C GLU A 384 -7.24 -157.32 -23.40
N LEU A 385 -7.66 -156.46 -22.47
CA LEU A 385 -8.62 -156.83 -21.42
C LEU A 385 -10.03 -157.18 -21.96
N ARG A 386 -10.37 -156.76 -23.19
CA ARG A 386 -11.62 -157.12 -23.86
C ARG A 386 -11.62 -158.52 -24.49
N ALA A 387 -10.45 -159.12 -24.73
CA ALA A 387 -10.35 -160.38 -25.48
C ALA A 387 -10.54 -161.65 -24.61
N LEU A 388 -10.52 -161.54 -23.28
CA LEU A 388 -10.50 -162.68 -22.35
C LEU A 388 -11.84 -162.97 -21.65
N LEU A 389 -12.87 -162.16 -21.86
CA LEU A 389 -14.14 -162.23 -21.11
C LEU A 389 -15.33 -162.90 -21.85
N GLU A 390 -15.15 -163.34 -23.10
CA GLU A 390 -16.23 -163.96 -23.90
C GLU A 390 -16.06 -165.48 -24.13
N LYS A 391 -15.63 -166.25 -23.12
CA LYS A 391 -15.54 -167.72 -23.28
C LYS A 391 -16.05 -168.64 -22.19
N GLU A 392 -16.51 -168.15 -21.04
CA GLU A 392 -17.36 -168.93 -20.13
C GLU A 392 -18.60 -168.13 -19.67
N HIS A 393 -19.73 -168.83 -19.57
CA HIS A 393 -21.04 -168.36 -19.11
C HIS A 393 -21.69 -167.15 -19.83
N GLY A 394 -22.20 -167.39 -21.05
CA GLY A 394 -23.11 -166.46 -21.73
C GLY A 394 -24.60 -166.71 -21.40
N ALA A 395 -25.34 -165.63 -21.11
CA ALA A 395 -26.81 -165.65 -21.00
C ALA A 395 -27.45 -164.29 -21.36
N ALA A 396 -28.48 -164.34 -22.22
CA ALA A 396 -29.53 -163.34 -22.51
C ALA A 396 -29.20 -161.81 -22.55
N ALA A 397 -29.40 -161.20 -23.72
CA ALA A 397 -29.50 -159.74 -23.94
C ALA A 397 -30.83 -159.15 -23.37
N SER A 398 -31.12 -157.83 -23.32
CA SER A 398 -31.04 -156.87 -24.43
C SER A 398 -31.46 -155.41 -24.09
N LYS A 399 -31.10 -154.43 -24.95
CA LYS A 399 -31.82 -153.14 -25.26
C LYS A 399 -31.92 -152.07 -24.12
N VAL A 400 -32.26 -150.75 -24.25
CA VAL A 400 -32.49 -149.68 -25.29
C VAL A 400 -32.80 -148.35 -24.51
N THR A 401 -32.63 -147.06 -24.89
CA THR A 401 -31.73 -146.17 -25.70
C THR A 401 -32.00 -144.70 -25.27
N GLY A 402 -31.15 -143.69 -25.57
CA GLY A 402 -31.47 -142.26 -25.36
C GLY A 402 -30.38 -141.24 -25.78
N GLU A 403 -30.74 -139.95 -25.92
CA GLU A 403 -29.92 -138.82 -26.48
C GLU A 403 -29.94 -137.55 -25.57
N VAL A 404 -29.68 -136.34 -26.16
CA VAL A 404 -29.87 -134.93 -25.65
C VAL A 404 -28.68 -134.32 -24.86
N LEU A 405 -28.17 -133.08 -25.07
CA LEU A 405 -28.19 -132.06 -26.17
C LEU A 405 -27.02 -131.04 -25.97
N ALA A 406 -26.88 -129.99 -26.80
CA ALA A 406 -25.93 -128.87 -26.62
C ALA A 406 -26.52 -127.47 -26.97
N ALA A 407 -26.05 -126.38 -26.33
CA ALA A 407 -26.44 -124.97 -26.58
C ALA A 407 -25.40 -123.93 -26.08
N GLN A 408 -25.66 -122.62 -26.28
CA GLN A 408 -24.73 -121.47 -26.09
C GLN A 408 -25.29 -120.40 -25.13
N GLY A 409 -24.46 -119.49 -24.59
CA GLY A 409 -24.93 -118.15 -24.15
C GLY A 409 -24.22 -117.46 -22.97
N ALA A 410 -24.23 -116.11 -23.00
CA ALA A 410 -23.98 -115.13 -21.93
C ALA A 410 -25.08 -114.02 -22.08
N PRO A 411 -25.37 -113.08 -21.14
CA PRO A 411 -24.42 -112.35 -20.27
C PRO A 411 -24.95 -111.80 -18.89
N ALA A 412 -24.14 -110.91 -18.28
CA ALA A 412 -24.53 -109.65 -17.58
C ALA A 412 -24.94 -109.58 -16.07
N ILE A 413 -24.06 -108.92 -15.30
CA ILE A 413 -24.27 -107.73 -14.44
C ILE A 413 -25.07 -107.84 -13.12
N ASP A 414 -24.39 -107.47 -12.01
CA ASP A 414 -24.89 -106.61 -10.90
C ASP A 414 -23.66 -105.96 -10.21
N ASN A 415 -23.34 -104.65 -10.14
CA ASN A 415 -23.99 -103.33 -10.26
C ASN A 415 -24.51 -102.61 -8.99
N GLU A 416 -24.26 -103.15 -7.80
CA GLU A 416 -24.63 -102.47 -6.53
C GLU A 416 -23.62 -101.38 -6.04
N LEU A 417 -22.38 -101.35 -6.54
CA LEU A 417 -21.34 -100.45 -6.01
C LEU A 417 -21.27 -99.09 -6.72
N ILE A 418 -21.43 -99.07 -8.05
CA ILE A 418 -21.34 -97.85 -8.88
C ILE A 418 -22.50 -96.89 -8.57
N ASN A 419 -23.71 -97.42 -8.40
CA ASN A 419 -24.92 -96.63 -8.15
C ASN A 419 -24.90 -95.84 -6.82
N ARG A 420 -24.14 -96.30 -5.82
CA ARG A 420 -23.92 -95.54 -4.57
C ARG A 420 -23.03 -94.33 -4.80
N LEU A 421 -21.93 -94.49 -5.54
CA LEU A 421 -20.98 -93.41 -5.83
C LEU A 421 -21.58 -92.33 -6.75
N THR A 422 -22.46 -92.67 -7.70
CA THR A 422 -23.18 -91.66 -8.49
C THR A 422 -24.22 -90.91 -7.67
N ALA A 423 -25.00 -91.59 -6.82
CA ALA A 423 -25.98 -90.93 -5.96
C ALA A 423 -25.34 -89.96 -4.93
N GLU A 424 -24.18 -90.31 -4.40
CA GLU A 424 -23.43 -89.46 -3.46
C GLU A 424 -22.82 -88.23 -4.16
N ASN A 425 -22.32 -88.39 -5.40
CA ASN A 425 -21.85 -87.26 -6.22
C ASN A 425 -22.99 -86.31 -6.63
N GLU A 426 -24.19 -86.79 -6.92
CA GLU A 426 -25.35 -85.92 -7.20
C GLU A 426 -25.82 -85.15 -5.97
N ARG A 427 -25.80 -85.76 -4.76
CA ARG A 427 -26.06 -85.04 -3.51
C ARG A 427 -25.05 -83.92 -3.25
N LEU A 428 -23.75 -84.22 -3.34
CA LEU A 428 -22.70 -83.22 -3.13
C LEU A 428 -22.76 -82.06 -4.13
N LYS A 429 -23.26 -82.27 -5.36
CA LYS A 429 -23.56 -81.19 -6.31
C LYS A 429 -24.77 -80.35 -5.88
N ALA A 430 -25.84 -80.99 -5.39
CA ALA A 430 -27.03 -80.28 -4.92
C ALA A 430 -26.71 -79.37 -3.73
N ASP A 431 -25.98 -79.87 -2.74
CA ASP A 431 -25.53 -79.11 -1.57
C ASP A 431 -24.62 -77.92 -1.96
N LEU A 432 -23.79 -78.10 -2.99
CA LEU A 432 -22.93 -77.05 -3.55
C LEU A 432 -23.74 -75.94 -4.26
N GLU A 433 -24.82 -76.27 -4.96
CA GLU A 433 -25.70 -75.27 -5.60
C GLU A 433 -26.64 -74.58 -4.60
N GLU A 434 -27.08 -75.27 -3.55
CA GLU A 434 -27.87 -74.63 -2.49
C GLU A 434 -27.03 -73.67 -1.65
N THR A 435 -25.80 -74.04 -1.28
CA THR A 435 -24.88 -73.12 -0.59
C THR A 435 -24.54 -71.89 -1.44
N LYS A 436 -24.29 -72.04 -2.75
CA LYS A 436 -24.14 -70.91 -3.69
C LYS A 436 -25.39 -70.02 -3.73
N LYS A 437 -26.60 -70.58 -3.73
CA LYS A 437 -27.84 -69.78 -3.67
C LYS A 437 -27.93 -68.98 -2.37
N GLN A 438 -27.58 -69.59 -1.23
CA GLN A 438 -27.60 -68.91 0.07
C GLN A 438 -26.58 -67.77 0.16
N GLU A 439 -25.36 -67.92 -0.40
CA GLU A 439 -24.39 -66.82 -0.45
C GLU A 439 -24.81 -65.70 -1.39
N ASN A 440 -25.30 -66.03 -2.60
CA ASN A 440 -25.78 -65.02 -3.55
C ASN A 440 -26.97 -64.22 -2.98
N ALA A 441 -27.88 -64.85 -2.25
CA ALA A 441 -28.97 -64.16 -1.56
C ALA A 441 -28.46 -63.20 -0.47
N LYS A 442 -27.44 -63.58 0.31
CA LYS A 442 -26.79 -62.70 1.30
C LYS A 442 -26.11 -61.50 0.64
N ILE A 443 -25.45 -61.70 -0.50
CA ILE A 443 -24.80 -60.62 -1.27
C ILE A 443 -25.84 -59.63 -1.83
N GLN A 444 -26.97 -60.11 -2.35
CA GLN A 444 -28.06 -59.23 -2.81
C GLN A 444 -28.68 -58.42 -1.66
N LEU A 445 -28.90 -59.03 -0.48
CA LEU A 445 -29.36 -58.32 0.72
C LEU A 445 -28.37 -57.25 1.18
N ALA A 446 -27.06 -57.56 1.19
CA ALA A 446 -26.02 -56.59 1.56
C ALA A 446 -25.94 -55.40 0.59
N LEU A 447 -26.17 -55.62 -0.71
CA LEU A 447 -26.25 -54.55 -1.71
C LEU A 447 -27.48 -53.66 -1.51
N GLN A 448 -28.65 -54.25 -1.22
CA GLN A 448 -29.87 -53.49 -0.93
C GLN A 448 -29.73 -52.66 0.36
N GLU A 449 -29.15 -53.22 1.43
CA GLU A 449 -28.82 -52.45 2.63
C GLU A 449 -27.88 -51.27 2.34
N MET A 450 -26.84 -51.48 1.52
CA MET A 450 -25.89 -50.43 1.19
C MET A 450 -26.56 -49.29 0.41
N GLN A 451 -27.41 -49.61 -0.57
CA GLN A 451 -28.19 -48.62 -1.31
C GLN A 451 -29.15 -47.85 -0.40
N LYS A 452 -29.85 -48.54 0.51
CA LYS A 452 -30.76 -47.91 1.47
C LYS A 452 -30.02 -46.95 2.41
N LYS A 453 -28.86 -47.36 2.95
CA LYS A 453 -27.99 -46.51 3.79
C LYS A 453 -27.45 -45.29 3.03
N PHE A 454 -27.17 -45.42 1.72
CA PHE A 454 -26.81 -44.29 0.86
C PHE A 454 -27.97 -43.30 0.67
N GLN A 455 -29.21 -43.78 0.48
CA GLN A 455 -30.40 -42.93 0.33
C GLN A 455 -30.81 -42.25 1.64
N GLU A 456 -30.73 -42.96 2.78
CA GLU A 456 -30.95 -42.39 4.12
C GLU A 456 -29.95 -41.26 4.40
N SER A 457 -28.65 -41.51 4.16
CA SER A 457 -27.61 -40.51 4.31
C SER A 457 -27.70 -39.37 3.27
N ALA A 458 -28.40 -39.53 2.15
CA ALA A 458 -28.69 -38.43 1.23
C ALA A 458 -29.80 -37.52 1.78
N ASN A 459 -30.89 -38.10 2.28
CA ASN A 459 -32.02 -37.35 2.86
C ASN A 459 -31.61 -36.51 4.08
N GLU A 460 -30.69 -37.00 4.92
CA GLU A 460 -30.15 -36.25 6.07
C GLU A 460 -29.36 -34.99 5.69
N ARG A 461 -28.91 -34.84 4.42
CA ARG A 461 -28.14 -33.69 3.94
C ARG A 461 -28.96 -32.60 3.24
N GLY A 462 -30.25 -32.85 2.97
CA GLY A 462 -31.16 -31.81 2.46
C GLY A 462 -30.91 -31.36 1.01
N GLU A 463 -30.16 -32.12 0.21
CA GLU A 463 -29.90 -31.82 -1.21
C GLU A 463 -30.85 -32.62 -2.12
N SER A 464 -31.62 -31.92 -2.96
CA SER A 464 -32.53 -32.55 -3.93
C SER A 464 -31.77 -33.03 -5.17
N VAL A 465 -31.35 -34.30 -5.17
CA VAL A 465 -30.67 -34.94 -6.31
C VAL A 465 -31.68 -35.35 -7.39
N GLY A 466 -31.65 -34.67 -8.53
CA GLY A 466 -32.43 -35.03 -9.72
C GLY A 466 -31.94 -36.35 -10.36
N PRO A 467 -32.78 -37.00 -11.20
CA PRO A 467 -32.47 -38.33 -11.73
C PRO A 467 -31.33 -38.29 -12.77
N LEU A 468 -30.14 -38.75 -12.36
CA LEU A 468 -29.06 -39.08 -13.29
C LEU A 468 -29.36 -40.43 -13.96
N VAL A 469 -30.04 -40.37 -15.10
CA VAL A 469 -30.15 -41.50 -16.03
C VAL A 469 -28.78 -41.78 -16.62
N LEU A 470 -28.28 -43.00 -16.40
CA LEU A 470 -27.13 -43.56 -17.10
C LEU A 470 -27.55 -44.88 -17.74
N GLU A 471 -27.91 -44.81 -19.02
CA GLU A 471 -28.05 -46.01 -19.85
C GLU A 471 -26.65 -46.63 -20.04
N ILE A 472 -26.49 -47.88 -19.61
CA ILE A 472 -25.31 -48.68 -19.92
C ILE A 472 -25.71 -49.66 -21.03
N PRO A 473 -25.13 -49.57 -22.24
CA PRO A 473 -25.51 -50.44 -23.34
C PRO A 473 -25.13 -51.90 -23.07
N ILE A 474 -26.06 -52.81 -23.36
CA ILE A 474 -25.83 -54.26 -23.23
C ILE A 474 -24.90 -54.71 -24.34
N VAL A 475 -23.67 -55.08 -24.00
CA VAL A 475 -22.76 -55.82 -24.89
C VAL A 475 -22.72 -57.28 -24.42
N LYS A 476 -23.20 -58.17 -25.29
CA LYS A 476 -22.99 -59.62 -25.17
C LYS A 476 -21.64 -59.98 -25.80
N GLU A 477 -21.18 -61.19 -25.48
CA GLU A 477 -20.01 -61.87 -26.05
C GLU A 477 -18.65 -61.32 -25.60
N VAL A 478 -17.71 -62.25 -25.40
CA VAL A 478 -16.33 -61.99 -25.00
C VAL A 478 -15.42 -62.32 -26.19
N PRO A 479 -14.83 -61.32 -26.88
CA PRO A 479 -13.83 -61.59 -27.89
C PRO A 479 -12.54 -62.11 -27.26
N VAL A 480 -11.94 -63.14 -27.87
CA VAL A 480 -10.61 -63.64 -27.48
C VAL A 480 -9.55 -62.56 -27.74
N VAL A 481 -8.52 -62.52 -26.89
CA VAL A 481 -7.34 -61.65 -27.04
C VAL A 481 -6.75 -61.80 -28.45
N LYS A 482 -6.58 -60.67 -29.14
CA LYS A 482 -5.55 -60.51 -30.16
C LYS A 482 -4.55 -59.47 -29.69
N GLU A 483 -3.28 -59.81 -29.81
CA GLU A 483 -2.19 -58.89 -29.56
C GLU A 483 -2.23 -57.75 -30.59
N VAL A 484 -2.01 -56.52 -30.13
CA VAL A 484 -1.71 -55.38 -30.99
C VAL A 484 -0.33 -54.88 -30.57
N GLU A 485 0.68 -55.20 -31.38
CA GLU A 485 2.02 -54.67 -31.21
C GLU A 485 2.04 -53.17 -31.54
N VAL A 486 1.65 -52.34 -30.57
CA VAL A 486 1.94 -50.90 -30.62
C VAL A 486 3.46 -50.76 -30.49
N THR A 487 4.14 -50.69 -31.63
CA THR A 487 5.60 -50.57 -31.66
C THR A 487 6.04 -49.33 -30.87
N ALA A 488 7.20 -49.42 -30.22
CA ALA A 488 7.71 -48.35 -29.35
C ALA A 488 7.84 -46.99 -30.08
N GLN A 489 7.97 -47.00 -31.40
CA GLN A 489 8.05 -45.80 -32.22
C GLN A 489 6.77 -44.95 -32.14
N GLU A 490 5.58 -45.53 -32.26
CA GLU A 490 4.33 -44.75 -32.14
C GLU A 490 4.19 -44.05 -30.77
N LEU A 491 4.69 -44.70 -29.70
CA LEU A 491 4.64 -44.15 -28.35
C LEU A 491 5.68 -43.02 -28.18
N ILE A 492 6.86 -43.17 -28.79
CA ILE A 492 7.90 -42.13 -28.85
C ILE A 492 7.39 -40.92 -29.65
N ASP A 493 6.77 -41.13 -30.80
CA ASP A 493 6.29 -40.06 -31.68
C ASP A 493 5.18 -39.25 -30.99
N LYS A 494 4.24 -39.92 -30.30
CA LYS A 494 3.20 -39.27 -29.47
C LYS A 494 3.81 -38.46 -28.32
N LEU A 495 4.77 -39.03 -27.57
CA LEU A 495 5.46 -38.33 -26.47
C LEU A 495 6.37 -37.18 -26.95
N THR A 496 6.85 -37.24 -28.19
CA THR A 496 7.63 -36.15 -28.80
C THR A 496 6.70 -35.00 -29.23
N ALA A 497 5.55 -35.30 -29.84
CA ALA A 497 4.53 -34.32 -30.18
C ALA A 497 3.98 -33.56 -28.95
N GLU A 498 3.71 -34.25 -27.83
CA GLU A 498 3.33 -33.60 -26.58
C GLU A 498 4.43 -32.69 -26.02
N ASN A 499 5.71 -33.13 -26.08
CA ASN A 499 6.84 -32.31 -25.65
C ASN A 499 6.98 -31.03 -26.47
N ASP A 500 6.77 -31.08 -27.79
CA ASP A 500 6.88 -29.90 -28.65
C ASP A 500 5.69 -28.93 -28.48
N GLN A 501 4.47 -29.43 -28.23
CA GLN A 501 3.35 -28.58 -27.79
C GLN A 501 3.64 -27.88 -26.44
N LEU A 502 4.26 -28.59 -25.49
CA LEU A 502 4.66 -28.01 -24.20
C LEU A 502 5.74 -26.94 -24.36
N LYS A 503 6.75 -27.17 -25.23
CA LYS A 503 7.78 -26.16 -25.54
C LYS A 503 7.16 -24.87 -26.10
N VAL A 504 6.26 -24.98 -27.08
CA VAL A 504 5.56 -23.81 -27.68
C VAL A 504 4.77 -23.06 -26.61
N THR A 505 4.05 -23.79 -25.75
CA THR A 505 3.24 -23.20 -24.66
C THR A 505 4.12 -22.46 -23.65
N CYS A 506 5.28 -23.01 -23.27
CA CYS A 506 6.25 -22.32 -22.41
C CYS A 506 6.86 -21.08 -23.08
N LEU A 507 7.10 -21.10 -24.39
CA LEU A 507 7.67 -19.97 -25.14
C LEU A 507 6.67 -18.80 -25.23
N VAL A 508 5.40 -19.07 -25.51
CA VAL A 508 4.32 -18.06 -25.46
C VAL A 508 4.19 -17.49 -24.03
N ALA A 509 4.23 -18.33 -23.00
CA ALA A 509 4.18 -17.91 -21.59
C ALA A 509 5.45 -17.18 -21.09
N ALA A 510 6.51 -17.10 -21.90
CA ALA A 510 7.68 -16.25 -21.68
C ALA A 510 7.56 -14.91 -22.41
N ILE A 511 7.15 -14.92 -23.69
CA ILE A 511 6.96 -13.70 -24.50
C ILE A 511 5.88 -12.78 -23.91
N VAL A 512 4.80 -13.35 -23.36
CA VAL A 512 3.75 -12.59 -22.66
C VAL A 512 4.26 -11.95 -21.35
N ARG A 513 5.42 -12.38 -20.81
CA ARG A 513 6.06 -11.82 -19.62
C ARG A 513 7.26 -10.88 -19.89
N SER A 514 7.62 -10.67 -21.15
CA SER A 514 8.64 -9.68 -21.56
C SER A 514 8.05 -8.41 -22.19
N SER A 515 6.72 -8.36 -22.34
CA SER A 515 6.00 -7.32 -23.08
C SER A 515 5.00 -6.54 -22.20
N ALA A 516 5.21 -6.56 -20.89
CA ALA A 516 4.44 -5.88 -19.83
C ALA A 516 5.38 -5.52 -18.67
#